data_AF-A0A7S0XYY0-F1
#
_entry.id   AF-A0A7S0XYY0-F1
#
_cell.length_a   1.000
_cell.length_b   1.000
_cell.length_c   1.000
_cell.angle_alpha   90.00
_cell.angle_beta   90.00
_cell.angle_gamma   90.00
#
_symmetry.space_group_name_H-M   'P 1'
#
loop_
_entity.id
_entity.type
_entity.pdbx_description
1 polymer ?
#
loop_
_entity_poly.entity_id
_entity_poly.type
_entity_poly.pdbx_seq_one_letter_code
_entity_poly.pdbx_strand_id
1 'polypeptide(L)'
;PGMHGYPQQGHGAPAPPPGFPPAQPPPPQQPRPQLTPEEAAALAEEQHERMLEEKARKWQSLQSKRYGDKRKFGYVEAQKEDLPAEHLRKIIKDHGDMTSKKFRHDKRVYLGALKYVPHAVFKLLENMPMPWEQVRNVQVLYHITGAITFVNEVPKCIEPVFIAQWGTMWIMMRREKRDRRHFRRMRFPPFDDEEPPLDYGDNLLDVEPLEAVQMELDEEEDESVMSWFYDGHRPLRHTEQVNGPSYRSWRLPVPVMGTLYRLASQLLSDLTDKNYFYLFDLPSFYTAK
;
A
#
# COMPACT_ATOMS: atom_id res chain seq x y z
N PRO A 1 -59.45 -21.81 -11.83
CA PRO A 1 -59.70 -23.05 -12.60
C PRO A 1 -58.38 -23.65 -13.12
N GLY A 2 -58.04 -24.86 -12.65
CA GLY A 2 -56.93 -25.64 -13.21
C GLY A 2 -55.76 -25.89 -12.26
N MET A 3 -56.01 -26.58 -11.14
CA MET A 3 -54.96 -27.35 -10.46
C MET A 3 -54.49 -28.47 -11.41
N HIS A 4 -53.18 -28.65 -11.57
CA HIS A 4 -52.59 -29.87 -12.11
C HIS A 4 -51.68 -30.47 -11.06
N GLY A 5 -52.08 -31.64 -10.57
CA GLY A 5 -51.39 -32.39 -9.54
C GLY A 5 -50.15 -33.09 -10.09
N TYR A 6 -49.08 -33.03 -9.29
CA TYR A 6 -47.95 -33.94 -9.42
C TYR A 6 -48.15 -35.13 -8.48
N PRO A 7 -47.84 -36.37 -8.91
CA PRO A 7 -48.06 -37.56 -8.10
C PRO A 7 -47.06 -37.66 -6.96
N GLN A 8 -47.59 -38.04 -5.80
CA GLN A 8 -46.90 -38.33 -4.55
C GLN A 8 -45.96 -39.53 -4.76
N GLN A 9 -44.64 -39.30 -4.78
CA GLN A 9 -43.64 -40.37 -4.70
C GLN A 9 -43.53 -40.83 -3.25
N GLY A 10 -43.82 -42.11 -3.02
CA GLY A 10 -43.75 -42.74 -1.71
C GLY A 10 -42.34 -42.66 -1.11
N HIS A 11 -42.29 -42.26 0.16
CA HIS A 11 -41.09 -42.32 0.99
C HIS A 11 -40.77 -43.79 1.31
N GLY A 12 -39.95 -44.42 0.48
CA GLY A 12 -39.25 -45.65 0.84
C GLY A 12 -38.20 -45.32 1.91
N ALA A 13 -38.31 -45.93 3.09
CA ALA A 13 -37.31 -45.85 4.13
C ALA A 13 -35.94 -46.35 3.60
N PRO A 14 -34.82 -45.67 3.88
CA PRO A 14 -33.52 -46.19 3.50
C PRO A 14 -33.21 -47.47 4.28
N ALA A 15 -32.87 -48.53 3.56
CA ALA A 15 -32.42 -49.79 4.13
C ALA A 15 -31.11 -49.59 4.92
N PRO A 16 -30.95 -50.18 6.12
CA PRO A 16 -29.71 -50.08 6.87
C PRO A 16 -28.58 -50.91 6.22
N PRO A 17 -27.32 -50.50 6.38
CA PRO A 17 -26.17 -51.15 5.77
C PRO A 17 -25.95 -52.59 6.31
N PRO A 18 -25.50 -53.52 5.46
CA PRO A 18 -25.29 -54.91 5.85
C PRO A 18 -23.96 -55.06 6.58
N GLY A 19 -23.99 -55.57 7.82
CA GLY A 19 -22.77 -55.85 8.57
C GLY A 19 -22.85 -55.82 10.10
N PHE A 20 -24.03 -55.97 10.71
CA PHE A 20 -24.14 -56.14 12.17
C PHE A 20 -24.30 -57.62 12.51
N PRO A 21 -23.45 -58.20 13.38
CA PRO A 21 -23.62 -59.56 13.88
C PRO A 21 -24.94 -59.69 14.66
N PRO A 22 -25.53 -60.90 14.76
CA PRO A 22 -26.79 -61.11 15.47
C PRO A 22 -26.68 -60.61 16.91
N ALA A 23 -27.69 -59.84 17.34
CA ALA A 23 -27.80 -59.33 18.69
C ALA A 23 -27.69 -60.49 19.70
N GLN A 24 -26.59 -60.49 20.46
CA GLN A 24 -26.45 -61.39 21.60
C GLN A 24 -27.54 -61.07 22.62
N PRO A 25 -28.17 -62.08 23.26
CA PRO A 25 -29.07 -61.83 24.37
C PRO A 25 -28.33 -61.02 25.44
N PRO A 26 -28.98 -60.05 26.10
CA PRO A 26 -28.32 -59.22 27.09
C PRO A 26 -27.69 -60.13 28.16
N PRO A 27 -26.44 -59.89 28.56
CA PRO A 27 -25.81 -60.66 29.62
C PRO A 27 -26.66 -60.55 30.89
N PRO A 28 -26.75 -61.63 31.70
CA PRO A 28 -27.47 -61.59 32.96
C PRO A 28 -26.98 -60.39 33.77
N GLN A 29 -27.92 -59.53 34.17
CA GLN A 29 -27.63 -58.38 35.01
C GLN A 29 -26.95 -58.90 36.27
N GLN A 30 -25.63 -58.74 36.37
CA GLN A 30 -24.95 -58.83 37.64
C GLN A 30 -25.64 -57.81 38.56
N PRO A 31 -26.00 -58.20 39.80
CA PRO A 31 -26.61 -57.26 40.73
C PRO A 31 -25.67 -56.06 40.80
N ARG A 32 -26.16 -54.90 40.33
CA ARG A 32 -25.47 -53.63 40.60
C ARG A 32 -25.20 -53.64 42.11
N PRO A 33 -23.96 -53.38 42.55
CA PRO A 33 -23.72 -53.13 43.97
C PRO A 33 -24.83 -52.19 44.42
N GLN A 34 -25.61 -52.62 45.41
CA GLN A 34 -26.56 -51.73 46.06
C GLN A 34 -25.70 -50.68 46.74
N LEU A 35 -25.35 -49.64 45.96
CA LEU A 35 -24.86 -48.39 46.47
C LEU A 35 -25.85 -48.01 47.55
N THR A 36 -25.36 -47.83 48.75
CA THR A 36 -26.17 -47.27 49.82
C THR A 36 -26.82 -45.97 49.30
N PRO A 37 -28.02 -45.60 49.77
CA PRO A 37 -28.67 -44.35 49.33
C PRO A 37 -27.72 -43.13 49.41
N GLU A 38 -26.76 -43.16 50.35
CA GLU A 38 -25.68 -42.17 50.49
C GLU A 38 -24.65 -42.21 49.35
N GLU A 39 -24.16 -43.38 48.92
CA GLU A 39 -23.17 -43.49 47.84
C GLU A 39 -23.79 -43.18 46.45
N ALA A 40 -25.06 -43.54 46.24
CA ALA A 40 -25.80 -43.18 45.02
C ALA A 40 -26.10 -41.68 44.94
N ALA A 41 -26.38 -41.04 46.08
CA ALA A 41 -26.51 -39.59 46.19
C ALA A 41 -25.17 -38.88 45.95
N ALA A 42 -24.07 -39.38 46.54
CA ALA A 42 -22.73 -38.82 46.35
C ALA A 42 -22.25 -38.89 44.89
N LEU A 43 -22.53 -39.99 44.18
CA LEU A 43 -22.16 -40.13 42.76
C LEU A 43 -23.03 -39.26 41.84
N ALA A 44 -24.29 -39.01 42.22
CA ALA A 44 -25.17 -38.08 41.53
C ALA A 44 -24.75 -36.62 41.78
N GLU A 45 -24.29 -36.29 42.98
CA GLU A 45 -23.68 -34.99 43.33
C GLU A 45 -22.39 -34.76 42.55
N GLU A 46 -21.49 -35.75 42.46
CA GLU A 46 -20.26 -35.65 41.67
C GLU A 46 -20.54 -35.47 40.17
N GLN A 47 -21.53 -36.19 39.62
CA GLN A 47 -21.98 -36.00 38.23
C GLN A 47 -22.60 -34.61 38.01
N HIS A 48 -23.34 -34.10 38.99
CA HIS A 48 -23.92 -32.77 38.96
C HIS A 48 -22.85 -31.67 39.03
N GLU A 49 -21.81 -31.84 39.86
CA GLU A 49 -20.64 -30.97 39.93
C GLU A 49 -19.86 -30.96 38.60
N ARG A 50 -19.59 -32.13 38.01
CA ARG A 50 -18.95 -32.21 36.69
C ARG A 50 -19.78 -31.52 35.59
N MET A 51 -21.10 -31.66 35.61
CA MET A 51 -21.98 -30.95 34.68
C MET A 51 -21.95 -29.43 34.89
N LEU A 52 -21.89 -28.97 36.14
CA LEU A 52 -21.76 -27.56 36.49
C LEU A 52 -20.41 -26.98 36.05
N GLU A 53 -19.30 -27.71 36.25
CA GLU A 53 -17.98 -27.32 35.79
C GLU A 53 -17.92 -27.22 34.26
N GLU A 54 -18.51 -28.18 33.54
CA GLU A 54 -18.60 -28.10 32.09
C GLU A 54 -19.44 -26.89 31.64
N LYS A 55 -20.54 -26.62 32.32
CA LYS A 55 -21.39 -25.46 32.03
C LYS A 55 -20.67 -24.15 32.32
N ALA A 56 -19.91 -24.08 33.41
CA ALA A 56 -19.07 -22.93 33.76
C ALA A 56 -17.95 -22.71 32.73
N ARG A 57 -17.27 -23.78 32.30
CA ARG A 57 -16.25 -23.71 31.24
C ARG A 57 -16.83 -23.25 29.90
N LYS A 58 -17.98 -23.81 29.51
CA LYS A 58 -18.70 -23.40 28.29
C LYS A 58 -19.15 -21.94 28.39
N TRP A 59 -19.67 -21.52 29.53
CA TRP A 59 -20.04 -20.13 29.79
C TRP A 59 -18.84 -19.18 29.72
N GLN A 60 -17.73 -19.53 30.35
CA GLN A 60 -16.50 -18.73 30.33
C GLN A 60 -15.91 -18.61 28.92
N SER A 61 -15.88 -19.71 28.15
CA SER A 61 -15.46 -19.71 26.74
C SER A 61 -16.38 -18.87 25.86
N LEU A 62 -17.68 -18.90 26.12
CA LEU A 62 -18.66 -18.11 25.40
C LEU A 62 -18.56 -16.62 25.74
N GLN A 63 -18.33 -16.30 27.02
CA GLN A 63 -18.22 -14.93 27.50
C GLN A 63 -16.93 -14.27 27.03
N SER A 64 -15.80 -14.99 27.08
CA SER A 64 -14.52 -14.50 26.56
C SER A 64 -14.57 -14.25 25.05
N LYS A 65 -15.26 -15.11 24.29
CA LYS A 65 -15.49 -14.89 22.85
C LYS A 65 -16.48 -13.77 22.57
N ARG A 66 -17.53 -13.63 23.38
CA ARG A 66 -18.59 -12.62 23.19
C ARG A 66 -18.08 -11.21 23.49
N TYR A 67 -17.31 -11.03 24.56
CA TYR A 67 -16.79 -9.74 25.00
C TYR A 67 -15.30 -9.53 24.70
N GLY A 68 -14.74 -10.30 23.76
CA GLY A 68 -13.37 -10.10 23.29
C GLY A 68 -13.20 -8.72 22.62
N ASP A 69 -11.99 -8.18 22.67
CA ASP A 69 -11.70 -6.82 22.20
C ASP A 69 -12.10 -6.55 20.74
N LYS A 70 -12.04 -7.59 19.89
CA LYS A 70 -12.47 -7.53 18.48
C LYS A 70 -13.96 -7.31 18.27
N ARG A 71 -14.78 -7.54 19.30
CA ARG A 71 -16.25 -7.38 19.26
C ARG A 71 -16.73 -6.15 20.02
N LYS A 72 -15.81 -5.36 20.58
CA LYS A 72 -16.16 -4.08 21.21
C LYS A 72 -16.71 -3.14 20.17
N PHE A 73 -17.72 -2.36 20.57
CA PHE A 73 -18.25 -1.29 19.73
C PHE A 73 -17.12 -0.28 19.44
N GLY A 74 -16.92 0.05 18.18
CA GLY A 74 -15.80 0.89 17.74
C GLY A 74 -14.47 0.14 17.54
N TYR A 75 -14.47 -1.20 17.56
CA TYR A 75 -13.29 -1.96 17.13
C TYR A 75 -12.99 -1.68 15.66
N VAL A 76 -11.78 -1.20 15.39
CA VAL A 76 -11.24 -1.03 14.04
C VAL A 76 -10.40 -2.26 13.73
N GLU A 77 -10.72 -2.93 12.62
CA GLU A 77 -9.91 -4.04 12.14
C GLU A 77 -8.47 -3.59 11.85
N ALA A 78 -7.55 -4.56 11.88
CA ALA A 78 -6.16 -4.29 11.55
C ALA A 78 -6.04 -3.65 10.16
N GLN A 79 -5.13 -2.68 10.05
CA GLN A 79 -4.81 -2.06 8.78
C GLN A 79 -4.32 -3.13 7.79
N LYS A 80 -4.75 -3.00 6.53
CA LYS A 80 -4.25 -3.87 5.47
C LYS A 80 -2.74 -3.68 5.31
N GLU A 81 -2.00 -4.76 5.40
CA GLU A 81 -0.56 -4.78 5.19
C GLU A 81 -0.22 -4.75 3.71
N ASP A 82 0.98 -4.28 3.40
CA ASP A 82 1.49 -4.24 2.05
C ASP A 82 1.71 -5.66 1.51
N LEU A 83 1.23 -5.91 0.30
CA LEU A 83 1.40 -7.17 -0.40
C LEU A 83 2.74 -7.18 -1.17
N PRO A 84 3.35 -8.35 -1.41
CA PRO A 84 4.57 -8.44 -2.21
C PRO A 84 4.37 -7.87 -3.62
N ALA A 85 5.37 -7.14 -4.12
CA ALA A 85 5.30 -6.49 -5.45
C ALA A 85 5.06 -7.50 -6.60
N GLU A 86 5.57 -8.72 -6.46
CA GLU A 86 5.40 -9.82 -7.41
C GLU A 86 3.92 -10.22 -7.62
N HIS A 87 3.08 -10.02 -6.60
CA HIS A 87 1.66 -10.33 -6.70
C HIS A 87 0.99 -9.48 -7.78
N LEU A 88 1.23 -8.17 -7.77
CA LEU A 88 0.70 -7.25 -8.78
C LEU A 88 1.29 -7.55 -10.16
N ARG A 89 2.61 -7.73 -10.25
CA ARG A 89 3.30 -8.03 -11.53
C ARG A 89 2.71 -9.27 -12.19
N LYS A 90 2.51 -10.34 -11.41
CA LYS A 90 1.90 -11.58 -11.89
C LYS A 90 0.45 -11.39 -12.35
N ILE A 91 -0.37 -10.64 -11.60
CA ILE A 91 -1.76 -10.37 -11.99
C ILE A 91 -1.81 -9.69 -13.37
N ILE A 92 -0.99 -8.65 -13.56
CA ILE A 92 -0.96 -7.89 -14.82
C ILE A 92 -0.47 -8.78 -15.98
N LYS A 93 0.59 -9.57 -15.76
CA LYS A 93 1.13 -10.52 -16.76
C LYS A 93 0.12 -11.61 -17.13
N ASP A 94 -0.63 -12.15 -16.15
CA ASP A 94 -1.65 -13.18 -16.37
C ASP A 94 -2.87 -12.65 -17.12
N HIS A 95 -3.30 -11.40 -16.88
CA HIS A 95 -4.44 -10.78 -17.56
C HIS A 95 -4.10 -10.34 -18.98
N GLY A 96 -2.88 -9.84 -19.20
CA GLY A 96 -2.35 -9.44 -20.50
C GLY A 96 -3.28 -8.49 -21.25
N ASP A 97 -3.61 -8.84 -22.49
CA ASP A 97 -4.49 -8.09 -23.40
C ASP A 97 -5.99 -8.46 -23.26
N MET A 98 -6.36 -9.26 -22.26
CA MET A 98 -7.73 -9.73 -22.03
C MET A 98 -8.35 -10.52 -23.20
N THR A 99 -7.56 -11.09 -24.13
CA THR A 99 -8.07 -11.95 -25.20
C THR A 99 -8.55 -13.31 -24.69
N SER A 100 -7.94 -13.82 -23.62
CA SER A 100 -8.29 -15.11 -23.01
C SER A 100 -9.73 -15.17 -22.48
N LYS A 101 -10.42 -16.28 -22.76
CA LYS A 101 -11.78 -16.54 -22.24
C LYS A 101 -11.82 -16.71 -20.72
N LYS A 102 -10.68 -17.01 -20.08
CA LYS A 102 -10.56 -17.22 -18.63
C LYS A 102 -11.00 -15.98 -17.84
N PHE A 103 -10.61 -14.79 -18.30
CA PHE A 103 -10.86 -13.51 -17.62
C PHE A 103 -12.07 -12.75 -18.19
N ARG A 104 -13.03 -13.47 -18.77
CA ARG A 104 -14.22 -12.85 -19.39
C ARG A 104 -15.04 -12.01 -18.40
N HIS A 105 -15.11 -12.46 -17.14
CA HIS A 105 -15.88 -11.78 -16.10
C HIS A 105 -15.26 -10.43 -15.70
N ASP A 106 -13.94 -10.30 -15.80
CA ASP A 106 -13.19 -9.11 -15.39
C ASP A 106 -13.21 -7.99 -16.45
N LYS A 107 -13.51 -8.30 -17.72
CA LYS A 107 -13.61 -7.30 -18.80
C LYS A 107 -14.52 -6.13 -18.47
N ARG A 108 -15.64 -6.38 -17.79
CA ARG A 108 -16.58 -5.33 -17.35
C ARG A 108 -15.92 -4.38 -16.36
N VAL A 109 -15.07 -4.91 -15.47
CA VAL A 109 -14.37 -4.12 -14.45
C VAL A 109 -13.33 -3.20 -15.09
N TYR A 110 -12.57 -3.69 -16.07
CA TYR A 110 -11.62 -2.88 -16.84
C TYR A 110 -12.31 -1.69 -17.53
N LEU A 111 -13.46 -1.91 -18.17
CA LEU A 111 -14.24 -0.83 -18.77
C LEU A 111 -14.75 0.17 -17.72
N GLY A 112 -15.16 -0.31 -16.55
CA GLY A 112 -15.55 0.55 -15.43
C GLY A 112 -14.39 1.38 -14.87
N ALA A 113 -13.18 0.83 -14.87
CA ALA A 113 -11.98 1.48 -14.36
C ALA A 113 -11.54 2.68 -15.23
N LEU A 114 -11.89 2.69 -16.52
CA LEU A 114 -11.59 3.78 -17.45
C LEU A 114 -11.99 5.16 -16.91
N LYS A 115 -13.11 5.23 -16.16
CA LYS A 115 -13.59 6.45 -15.51
C LYS A 115 -12.53 7.10 -14.61
N TYR A 116 -11.67 6.31 -13.98
CA TYR A 116 -10.69 6.77 -12.98
C TYR A 116 -9.27 6.91 -13.54
N VAL A 117 -9.05 6.58 -14.82
CA VAL A 117 -7.74 6.72 -15.47
C VAL A 117 -7.18 8.14 -15.37
N PRO A 118 -7.95 9.23 -15.54
CA PRO A 118 -7.41 10.58 -15.36
C PRO A 118 -6.81 10.81 -13.96
N HIS A 119 -7.42 10.23 -12.92
CA HIS A 119 -6.89 10.33 -11.55
C HIS A 119 -5.61 9.51 -11.37
N ALA A 120 -5.56 8.30 -11.94
CA ALA A 120 -4.35 7.46 -11.92
C ALA A 120 -3.18 8.14 -12.64
N VAL A 121 -3.44 8.72 -13.82
CA VAL A 121 -2.43 9.47 -14.59
C VAL A 121 -1.96 10.70 -13.83
N PHE A 122 -2.87 11.47 -13.22
CA PHE A 122 -2.51 12.61 -12.38
C PHE A 122 -1.56 12.20 -11.25
N LYS A 123 -1.91 11.16 -10.47
CA LYS A 123 -1.08 10.68 -9.35
C LYS A 123 0.26 10.11 -9.81
N LEU A 124 0.31 9.49 -10.98
CA LEU A 124 1.54 8.99 -11.58
C LEU A 124 2.49 10.13 -11.97
N LEU A 125 1.98 11.14 -12.67
CA LEU A 125 2.79 12.30 -13.10
C LEU A 125 3.21 13.19 -11.93
N GLU A 126 2.36 13.31 -10.90
CA GLU A 126 2.70 14.05 -9.68
C GLU A 126 3.97 13.47 -9.01
N ASN A 127 4.15 12.14 -9.06
CA ASN A 127 5.25 11.44 -8.39
C ASN A 127 6.45 11.15 -9.30
N MET A 128 6.63 11.86 -10.43
CA MET A 128 7.79 11.68 -11.30
C MET A 128 9.13 11.81 -10.54
N PRO A 129 10.09 10.88 -10.75
CA PRO A 129 11.40 10.95 -10.12
C PRO A 129 12.12 12.23 -10.55
N MET A 130 12.82 12.84 -9.59
CA MET A 130 13.58 14.05 -9.85
C MET A 130 14.94 13.71 -10.50
N PRO A 131 15.60 14.62 -11.24
CA PRO A 131 16.80 14.30 -12.01
C PRO A 131 18.02 13.82 -11.20
N TRP A 132 18.04 14.10 -9.90
CA TRP A 132 19.07 13.64 -8.96
C TRP A 132 18.75 12.26 -8.33
N GLU A 133 17.58 11.70 -8.63
CA GLU A 133 17.16 10.36 -8.19
C GLU A 133 17.29 9.36 -9.34
N GLN A 134 17.89 8.21 -9.08
CA GLN A 134 17.95 7.12 -10.06
C GLN A 134 16.63 6.33 -10.13
N VAL A 135 16.13 5.94 -8.96
CA VAL A 135 14.93 5.11 -8.80
C VAL A 135 14.08 5.68 -7.69
N ARG A 136 12.77 5.78 -7.94
CA ARG A 136 11.79 6.16 -6.92
C ARG A 136 10.79 5.03 -6.70
N ASN A 137 10.85 4.44 -5.52
CA ASN A 137 9.85 3.47 -5.06
C ASN A 137 8.65 4.21 -4.44
N VAL A 138 7.45 3.93 -4.96
CA VAL A 138 6.21 4.56 -4.51
C VAL A 138 5.21 3.51 -4.07
N GLN A 139 4.42 3.82 -3.04
CA GLN A 139 3.28 3.03 -2.63
C GLN A 139 2.19 3.07 -3.70
N VAL A 140 1.69 1.89 -4.05
CA VAL A 140 0.64 1.74 -5.05
C VAL A 140 -0.60 1.10 -4.45
N LEU A 141 -1.76 1.62 -4.83
CA LEU A 141 -3.06 1.03 -4.55
C LEU A 141 -3.62 0.47 -5.86
N TYR A 142 -3.78 -0.85 -5.94
CA TYR A 142 -4.23 -1.51 -7.16
C TYR A 142 -5.55 -2.25 -6.96
N HIS A 143 -6.32 -2.38 -8.04
CA HIS A 143 -7.52 -3.22 -8.04
C HIS A 143 -7.13 -4.70 -8.01
N ILE A 144 -7.86 -5.56 -7.28
CA ILE A 144 -7.54 -6.99 -7.11
C ILE A 144 -7.38 -7.77 -8.43
N THR A 145 -8.04 -7.33 -9.51
CA THR A 145 -7.91 -7.93 -10.84
C THR A 145 -6.83 -7.27 -11.71
N GLY A 146 -6.12 -6.25 -11.23
CA GLY A 146 -5.16 -5.48 -12.03
C GLY A 146 -5.80 -4.49 -13.02
N ALA A 147 -7.08 -4.16 -12.85
CA ALA A 147 -7.80 -3.27 -13.77
C ALA A 147 -7.27 -1.82 -13.78
N ILE A 148 -6.77 -1.34 -12.64
CA ILE A 148 -6.19 -0.01 -12.50
C ILE A 148 -5.26 0.01 -11.29
N THR A 149 -4.21 0.83 -11.37
CA THR A 149 -3.23 1.06 -10.32
C THR A 149 -3.09 2.55 -10.08
N PHE A 150 -3.23 2.98 -8.83
CA PHE A 150 -3.03 4.35 -8.38
C PHE A 150 -1.74 4.45 -7.60
N VAL A 151 -1.00 5.54 -7.78
CA VAL A 151 0.07 5.90 -6.85
C VAL A 151 -0.56 6.52 -5.61
N ASN A 152 -0.39 5.90 -4.45
CA ASN A 152 -0.99 6.30 -3.18
C ASN A 152 -0.04 7.17 -2.34
N GLU A 153 0.65 8.10 -2.99
CA GLU A 153 1.57 9.02 -2.32
C GLU A 153 1.37 10.45 -2.80
N VAL A 154 1.64 11.40 -1.90
CA VAL A 154 1.74 12.83 -2.23
C VAL A 154 3.21 13.21 -2.06
N PRO A 155 3.88 13.72 -3.11
CA PRO A 155 5.29 14.08 -3.03
C PRO A 155 5.42 15.33 -2.17
N LYS A 156 5.94 15.15 -0.95
CA LYS A 156 6.21 16.25 -0.03
C LYS A 156 7.70 16.54 -0.06
N CYS A 157 8.04 17.78 -0.33
CA CYS A 157 9.42 18.25 -0.30
C CYS A 157 9.61 19.31 0.79
N ILE A 158 10.83 19.41 1.31
CA ILE A 158 11.25 20.52 2.16
C ILE A 158 11.64 21.65 1.20
N GLU A 159 10.93 22.77 1.25
CA GLU A 159 11.08 23.88 0.30
C GLU A 159 12.54 24.36 0.11
N PRO A 160 13.32 24.73 1.16
CA PRO A 160 14.69 25.20 0.97
C PRO A 160 15.61 24.12 0.38
N VAL A 161 15.39 22.84 0.72
CA VAL A 161 16.14 21.71 0.15
C VAL A 161 15.81 21.55 -1.33
N PHE A 162 14.53 21.60 -1.68
CA PHE A 162 14.06 21.44 -3.06
C PHE A 162 14.60 22.55 -3.97
N ILE A 163 14.58 23.81 -3.51
CA ILE A 163 15.13 24.94 -4.26
C ILE A 163 16.65 24.77 -4.42
N ALA A 164 17.36 24.37 -3.36
CA ALA A 164 18.79 24.12 -3.44
C ALA A 164 19.14 22.99 -4.42
N GLN A 165 18.40 21.88 -4.40
CA GLN A 165 18.57 20.76 -5.33
C GLN A 165 18.38 21.23 -6.79
N TRP A 166 17.34 22.01 -7.07
CA TRP A 166 17.17 22.60 -8.40
C TRP A 166 18.27 23.62 -8.74
N GLY A 167 18.81 24.32 -7.75
CA GLY A 167 19.96 25.22 -7.91
C GLY A 167 21.22 24.47 -8.36
N THR A 168 21.51 23.32 -7.75
CA THR A 168 22.63 22.47 -8.19
C THR A 168 22.37 21.86 -9.57
N MET A 169 21.12 21.47 -9.88
CA MET A 169 20.74 20.99 -11.21
C MET A 169 20.97 22.06 -12.28
N TRP A 170 20.63 23.32 -11.99
CA TRP A 170 20.85 24.44 -12.89
C TRP A 170 22.35 24.61 -13.23
N ILE A 171 23.22 24.53 -12.22
CA ILE A 171 24.67 24.61 -12.40
C ILE A 171 25.16 23.45 -13.26
N MET A 172 24.78 22.22 -12.91
CA MET A 172 25.23 21.02 -13.62
C MET A 172 24.75 20.97 -15.07
N MET A 173 23.48 21.25 -15.33
CA MET A 173 22.94 21.28 -16.69
C MET A 173 23.59 22.39 -17.55
N ARG A 174 23.94 23.54 -16.95
CA ARG A 174 24.66 24.61 -17.66
C ARG A 174 26.10 24.21 -17.99
N ARG A 175 26.80 23.56 -17.05
CA ARG A 175 28.16 23.03 -17.28
C ARG A 175 28.14 21.97 -18.37
N GLU A 176 27.26 20.98 -18.27
CA GLU A 176 27.11 19.90 -19.26
C GLU A 176 26.81 20.46 -20.66
N LYS A 177 25.89 21.45 -20.76
CA LYS A 177 25.57 22.08 -22.05
C LYS A 177 26.73 22.89 -22.63
N ARG A 178 27.60 23.48 -21.79
CA ARG A 178 28.79 24.23 -22.22
C ARG A 178 29.89 23.29 -22.71
N ASP A 179 30.12 22.20 -21.99
CA ASP A 179 31.28 21.34 -22.18
C ASP A 179 31.04 20.27 -23.28
N ARG A 180 29.79 19.86 -23.48
CA ARG A 180 29.43 18.84 -24.47
C ARG A 180 29.33 19.40 -25.89
N ARG A 181 30.18 18.88 -26.79
CA ARG A 181 30.21 19.29 -28.21
C ARG A 181 28.96 18.90 -29.01
N HIS A 182 28.43 17.70 -28.79
CA HIS A 182 27.24 17.21 -29.50
C HIS A 182 26.20 16.71 -28.50
N PHE A 183 25.16 17.52 -28.31
CA PHE A 183 24.00 17.16 -27.50
C PHE A 183 22.88 16.65 -28.41
N ARG A 184 22.71 15.32 -28.48
CA ARG A 184 21.63 14.69 -29.23
C ARG A 184 20.37 14.66 -28.38
N ARG A 185 19.31 15.33 -28.85
CA ARG A 185 17.99 15.28 -28.21
C ARG A 185 17.32 13.93 -28.47
N MET A 186 16.50 13.49 -27.51
CA MET A 186 15.65 12.31 -27.70
C MET A 186 14.67 12.54 -28.84
N ARG A 187 14.27 11.45 -29.51
CA ARG A 187 13.21 11.46 -30.52
C ARG A 187 11.88 11.21 -29.83
N PHE A 188 10.84 11.89 -30.29
CA PHE A 188 9.49 11.71 -29.79
C PHE A 188 8.60 11.27 -30.96
N PRO A 189 7.81 10.19 -30.83
CA PRO A 189 7.75 9.27 -29.68
C PRO A 189 9.03 8.42 -29.53
N PRO A 190 9.40 7.97 -28.31
CA PRO A 190 10.58 7.13 -28.10
C PRO A 190 10.44 5.71 -28.67
N PHE A 191 9.23 5.16 -28.68
CA PHE A 191 8.89 3.83 -29.18
C PHE A 191 8.00 3.93 -30.42
N ASP A 192 8.01 2.88 -31.25
CA ASP A 192 7.14 2.78 -32.43
C ASP A 192 5.71 2.40 -32.03
N ASP A 193 4.72 2.74 -32.86
CA ASP A 193 3.29 2.52 -32.54
C ASP A 193 2.91 1.02 -32.54
N GLU A 194 3.65 0.19 -33.29
CA GLU A 194 3.45 -1.26 -33.39
C GLU A 194 4.22 -2.05 -32.33
N GLU A 195 5.11 -1.39 -31.56
CA GLU A 195 5.89 -2.05 -30.52
C GLU A 195 5.06 -2.22 -29.24
N PRO A 196 4.88 -3.45 -28.73
CA PRO A 196 4.14 -3.65 -27.49
C PRO A 196 4.92 -3.05 -26.30
N PRO A 197 4.23 -2.60 -25.23
CA PRO A 197 4.90 -2.11 -24.03
C PRO A 197 5.84 -3.15 -23.44
N LEU A 198 7.09 -2.74 -23.15
CA LEU A 198 8.11 -3.60 -22.56
C LEU A 198 7.74 -4.02 -21.13
N ASP A 199 7.93 -5.30 -20.80
CA ASP A 199 7.75 -5.80 -19.43
C ASP A 199 8.89 -5.31 -18.53
N TYR A 200 8.54 -4.78 -17.37
CA TYR A 200 9.48 -4.29 -16.37
C TYR A 200 10.29 -5.44 -15.74
N GLY A 201 9.64 -6.58 -15.47
CA GLY A 201 10.30 -7.71 -14.80
C GLY A 201 11.42 -8.33 -15.62
N ASP A 202 11.19 -8.49 -16.93
CA ASP A 202 12.13 -9.19 -17.80
C ASP A 202 13.22 -8.25 -18.37
N ASN A 203 12.93 -6.95 -18.55
CA ASN A 203 13.84 -6.03 -19.26
C ASN A 203 14.50 -4.95 -18.38
N LEU A 204 13.87 -4.51 -17.29
CA LEU A 204 14.34 -3.36 -16.51
C LEU A 204 14.81 -3.73 -15.10
N LEU A 205 14.29 -4.80 -14.49
CA LEU A 205 14.56 -5.10 -13.07
C LEU A 205 16.04 -5.40 -12.79
N ASP A 206 16.73 -6.08 -13.70
CA ASP A 206 18.13 -6.50 -13.54
C ASP A 206 19.14 -5.49 -14.13
N VAL A 207 18.67 -4.41 -14.75
CA VAL A 207 19.51 -3.39 -15.38
C VAL A 207 19.82 -2.29 -14.36
N GLU A 208 21.11 -2.07 -14.09
CA GLU A 208 21.53 -1.00 -13.20
C GLU A 208 21.19 0.37 -13.82
N PRO A 209 20.50 1.26 -13.07
CA PRO A 209 20.15 2.57 -13.58
C PRO A 209 21.40 3.41 -13.83
N LEU A 210 21.32 4.29 -14.81
CA LEU A 210 22.36 5.27 -15.09
C LEU A 210 22.57 6.20 -13.89
N GLU A 211 23.75 6.79 -13.82
CA GLU A 211 24.08 7.79 -12.81
C GLU A 211 23.12 8.98 -12.92
N ALA A 212 22.57 9.40 -11.77
CA ALA A 212 21.73 10.57 -11.70
C ALA A 212 22.55 11.84 -11.82
N VAL A 213 21.91 12.97 -12.14
CA VAL A 213 22.61 14.25 -12.14
C VAL A 213 22.85 14.65 -10.69
N GLN A 214 24.09 14.56 -10.24
CA GLN A 214 24.50 14.97 -8.89
C GLN A 214 25.72 15.88 -9.00
N MET A 215 25.70 16.97 -8.24
CA MET A 215 26.86 17.85 -8.13
C MET A 215 27.77 17.35 -7.01
N GLU A 216 29.07 17.23 -7.29
CA GLU A 216 30.08 17.03 -6.26
C GLU A 216 30.04 18.20 -5.27
N LEU A 217 29.77 17.87 -4.00
CA LEU A 217 29.68 18.83 -2.90
C LEU A 217 31.04 18.92 -2.20
N ASP A 218 31.35 20.08 -1.63
CA ASP A 218 32.61 20.31 -0.93
C ASP A 218 32.57 19.72 0.49
N GLU A 219 33.59 18.96 0.86
CA GLU A 219 33.62 18.24 2.16
C GLU A 219 33.68 19.19 3.36
N GLU A 220 34.22 20.41 3.22
CA GLU A 220 34.36 21.38 4.31
C GLU A 220 33.19 22.38 4.32
N GLU A 221 32.84 22.96 3.17
CA GLU A 221 31.79 23.99 3.09
C GLU A 221 30.36 23.41 3.09
N ASP A 222 30.17 22.21 2.53
CA ASP A 222 28.87 21.54 2.39
C ASP A 222 28.66 20.39 3.39
N GLU A 223 29.56 20.22 4.36
CA GLU A 223 29.54 19.13 5.36
C GLU A 223 28.15 18.90 5.96
N SER A 224 27.43 19.98 6.27
CA SER A 224 26.13 19.94 6.94
C SER A 224 24.99 19.30 6.12
N VAL A 225 25.12 19.27 4.78
CA VAL A 225 24.11 18.73 3.86
C VAL A 225 24.61 17.52 3.06
N MET A 226 25.93 17.38 2.90
CA MET A 226 26.58 16.41 1.99
C MET A 226 26.04 14.99 2.12
N SER A 227 25.82 14.52 3.34
CA SER A 227 25.41 13.13 3.61
C SER A 227 24.00 12.77 3.16
N TRP A 228 23.09 13.74 3.04
CA TRP A 228 21.67 13.48 2.80
C TRP A 228 21.07 14.30 1.65
N PHE A 229 21.81 15.24 1.08
CA PHE A 229 21.28 16.22 0.13
C PHE A 229 20.62 15.60 -1.11
N TYR A 230 21.13 14.47 -1.59
CA TYR A 230 20.57 13.71 -2.72
C TYR A 230 19.88 12.39 -2.29
N ASP A 231 19.55 12.24 -1.00
CA ASP A 231 18.88 11.05 -0.47
C ASP A 231 17.40 10.99 -0.91
N GLY A 232 17.18 10.45 -2.11
CA GLY A 232 15.86 10.13 -2.63
C GLY A 232 14.82 11.25 -2.49
N HIS A 233 13.56 10.85 -2.35
CA HIS A 233 12.42 11.79 -2.37
C HIS A 233 12.03 12.35 -0.98
N ARG A 234 12.58 11.80 0.12
CA ARG A 234 12.30 12.22 1.51
C ARG A 234 13.60 12.18 2.34
N PRO A 235 14.55 13.10 2.09
CA PRO A 235 15.75 13.19 2.92
C PRO A 235 15.37 13.46 4.38
N LEU A 236 16.23 13.11 5.34
CA LEU A 236 16.01 13.40 6.77
C LEU A 236 14.75 12.77 7.41
N ARG A 237 14.06 11.84 6.73
CA ARG A 237 12.83 11.20 7.25
C ARG A 237 13.02 10.51 8.61
N HIS A 238 14.24 10.02 8.88
CA HIS A 238 14.60 9.28 10.09
C HIS A 238 15.35 10.12 11.13
N THR A 239 15.45 11.44 10.94
CA THR A 239 16.12 12.35 11.87
C THR A 239 15.13 13.20 12.65
N GLU A 240 15.59 13.84 13.72
CA GLU A 240 14.78 14.74 14.56
C GLU A 240 14.39 16.04 13.84
N GLN A 241 15.00 16.33 12.70
CA GLN A 241 14.73 17.53 11.91
C GLN A 241 13.36 17.50 11.23
N VAL A 242 12.73 16.31 11.14
CA VAL A 242 11.40 16.12 10.56
C VAL A 242 10.52 15.35 11.54
N ASN A 243 9.21 15.58 11.51
CA ASN A 243 8.24 14.92 12.37
C ASN A 243 8.01 13.41 12.10
N GLY A 244 8.91 12.75 11.37
CA GLY A 244 8.86 11.33 11.03
C GLY A 244 8.22 10.99 9.67
N PRO A 245 7.67 9.77 9.49
CA PRO A 245 7.22 9.25 8.20
C PRO A 245 6.18 10.09 7.45
N SER A 246 5.40 10.90 8.19
CA SER A 246 4.36 11.74 7.61
C SER A 246 4.90 12.93 6.82
N TYR A 247 6.15 13.33 7.08
CA TYR A 247 6.93 14.35 6.35
C TYR A 247 6.16 15.66 6.15
N ARG A 248 5.57 16.21 7.23
CA ARG A 248 4.69 17.40 7.17
C ARG A 248 5.34 18.67 7.68
N SER A 249 6.21 18.55 8.67
CA SER A 249 6.85 19.70 9.31
C SER A 249 8.33 19.42 9.47
N TRP A 250 9.14 20.44 9.21
CA TRP A 250 10.59 20.39 9.27
C TRP A 250 11.12 21.53 10.16
N ARG A 251 12.27 21.30 10.78
CA ARG A 251 13.03 22.30 11.54
C ARG A 251 14.51 22.09 11.27
N LEU A 252 15.09 22.96 10.46
CA LEU A 252 16.49 22.88 10.06
C LEU A 252 17.38 23.82 10.91
N PRO A 253 18.60 23.39 11.29
CA PRO A 253 19.59 24.24 11.94
C PRO A 253 20.04 25.40 11.04
N VAL A 254 20.55 26.48 11.65
CA VAL A 254 21.08 27.65 10.92
C VAL A 254 22.24 27.28 9.97
N PRO A 255 23.23 26.44 10.36
CA PRO A 255 24.28 26.03 9.43
C PRO A 255 23.75 25.38 8.14
N VAL A 256 22.79 24.45 8.29
CA VAL A 256 22.12 23.79 7.15
C VAL A 256 21.42 24.82 6.26
N MET A 257 20.68 25.76 6.86
CA MET A 257 19.99 26.81 6.10
C MET A 257 20.96 27.72 5.34
N GLY A 258 22.12 28.05 5.94
CA GLY A 258 23.16 28.84 5.28
C GLY A 258 23.75 28.13 4.06
N THR A 259 24.06 26.84 4.19
CA THR A 259 24.55 26.01 3.10
C THR A 259 23.52 25.87 1.97
N LEU A 260 22.27 25.56 2.31
CA LEU A 260 21.17 25.46 1.32
C LEU A 260 20.95 26.78 0.57
N TYR A 261 20.98 27.92 1.28
CA TYR A 261 20.84 29.24 0.66
C TYR A 261 21.96 29.53 -0.35
N ARG A 262 23.21 29.17 -0.01
CA ARG A 262 24.37 29.32 -0.90
C ARG A 262 24.23 28.46 -2.16
N LEU A 263 23.85 27.18 -2.02
CA LEU A 263 23.60 26.26 -3.15
C LEU A 263 22.45 26.72 -4.06
N ALA A 264 21.42 27.33 -3.47
CA ALA A 264 20.25 27.89 -4.17
C ALA A 264 20.51 29.24 -4.85
N SER A 265 21.68 29.87 -4.66
CA SER A 265 21.98 31.24 -5.11
C SER A 265 21.66 31.53 -6.58
N GLN A 266 21.78 30.55 -7.47
CA GLN A 266 21.47 30.72 -8.90
C GLN A 266 19.98 30.91 -9.20
N LEU A 267 19.09 30.51 -8.29
CA LEU A 267 17.64 30.58 -8.47
C LEU A 267 16.97 31.64 -7.59
N LEU A 268 17.67 32.11 -6.56
CA LEU A 268 17.18 33.13 -5.66
C LEU A 268 17.43 34.52 -6.23
N SER A 269 16.57 35.48 -5.87
CA SER A 269 16.76 36.88 -6.24
C SER A 269 17.67 37.58 -5.23
N ASP A 270 18.57 38.43 -5.72
CA ASP A 270 19.43 39.29 -4.87
C ASP A 270 18.68 40.50 -4.25
N LEU A 271 17.39 40.62 -4.52
CA LEU A 271 16.55 41.74 -4.09
C LEU A 271 16.20 41.60 -2.61
N THR A 272 16.72 42.51 -1.79
CA THR A 272 16.45 42.54 -0.34
C THR A 272 15.34 43.51 0.03
N ASP A 273 15.20 44.62 -0.70
CA ASP A 273 14.21 45.66 -0.42
C ASP A 273 12.93 45.46 -1.23
N LYS A 274 11.79 45.51 -0.52
CA LYS A 274 10.45 45.44 -1.12
C LYS A 274 10.16 46.65 -2.01
N ASN A 275 10.84 47.77 -1.79
CA ASN A 275 10.67 48.98 -2.61
C ASN A 275 11.05 48.75 -4.08
N TYR A 276 11.85 47.72 -4.40
CA TYR A 276 12.12 47.34 -5.78
C TYR A 276 10.82 47.08 -6.58
N PHE A 277 9.79 46.55 -5.92
CA PHE A 277 8.51 46.23 -6.55
C PHE A 277 7.52 47.41 -6.60
N TYR A 278 7.99 48.65 -6.41
CA TYR A 278 7.12 49.83 -6.55
C TYR A 278 6.51 49.90 -7.96
N LEU A 279 5.18 49.96 -8.04
CA LEU A 279 4.37 49.84 -9.27
C LEU A 279 4.48 48.50 -10.03
N PHE A 280 5.15 47.51 -9.42
CA PHE A 280 5.28 46.15 -9.93
C PHE A 280 4.77 45.12 -8.89
N ASP A 281 3.68 45.47 -8.21
CA ASP A 281 2.99 44.66 -7.21
C ASP A 281 1.53 44.38 -7.60
N LEU A 282 0.92 43.40 -6.94
CA LEU A 282 -0.47 42.99 -7.23
C LEU A 282 -1.48 44.16 -7.15
N PRO A 283 -1.43 45.05 -6.14
CA PRO A 283 -2.29 46.24 -6.10
C PRO A 283 -2.15 47.17 -7.30
N SER A 284 -0.92 47.44 -7.75
CA SER A 284 -0.69 48.29 -8.93
C SER A 284 -1.22 47.63 -10.19
N PHE A 285 -1.07 46.31 -10.33
CA PHE A 285 -1.68 45.58 -11.46
C PHE A 285 -3.21 45.61 -11.44
N TYR A 286 -3.84 45.57 -10.26
CA TYR A 286 -5.30 45.73 -10.17
C TYR A 286 -5.77 47.12 -10.54
N THR A 287 -4.97 48.14 -10.26
CA THR A 287 -5.29 49.53 -10.62
C THR A 287 -5.10 49.79 -12.11
N ALA A 288 -4.13 49.11 -12.74
CA ALA A 288 -3.86 49.22 -14.16
C ALA A 288 -4.87 48.48 -15.06
N LYS A 289 -5.60 47.49 -14.52
CA LYS A 289 -6.59 46.67 -15.22
C LYS A 289 -7.96 47.34 -15.26
#